data_AF-A0A925API5-F1
#
_entry.id   AF-A0A925API5-F1
#
_cell.length_a   1.000
_cell.length_b   1.000
_cell.length_c   1.000
_cell.angle_alpha   90.00
_cell.angle_beta   90.00
_cell.angle_gamma   90.00
#
_symmetry.space_group_name_H-M   'P 1'
#
loop_
_entity.id
_entity.type
_entity.pdbx_description
1 polymer ?
#
loop_
_entity_poly.entity_id
_entity_poly.type
_entity_poly.pdbx_seq_one_letter_code
_entity_poly.pdbx_strand_id
1 'polypeptide(L)'
;DNPRSEDPLAIINDALVGLRRFDTPHIIELDREKAIRMAIEQAGPGDVVLIAGKGHEPYQTLRERTIDFDDREVAREVLRGFGYRK
;
A
#
# COMPACT_ATOMS: atom_id res chain seq x y z
N ASP A 1 0.61 3.77 -4.94
CA ASP A 1 0.88 3.89 -6.38
C ASP A 1 1.42 5.29 -6.66
N ASN A 2 1.62 5.63 -7.93
CA ASN A 2 2.04 6.92 -8.43
C ASN A 2 0.81 7.71 -8.96
N PRO A 3 0.08 8.45 -8.11
CA PRO A 3 -1.09 9.21 -8.56
C PRO A 3 -0.74 10.31 -9.57
N ARG A 4 0.54 10.73 -9.65
CA ARG A 4 1.00 11.80 -10.55
C ARG A 4 0.07 13.01 -10.37
N SER A 5 -0.55 13.52 -11.43
CA SER A 5 -1.44 14.68 -11.40
C SER A 5 -2.89 14.36 -11.03
N GLU A 6 -3.26 13.10 -10.90
CA GLU A 6 -4.64 12.69 -10.61
C GLU A 6 -4.96 12.80 -9.12
N ASP A 7 -6.25 12.96 -8.79
CA ASP A 7 -6.72 12.90 -7.41
C ASP A 7 -6.68 11.45 -6.92
N PRO A 8 -5.91 11.13 -5.86
CA PRO A 8 -5.86 9.78 -5.30
C PRO A 8 -7.23 9.20 -4.93
N LEU A 9 -8.17 10.04 -4.45
CA LEU A 9 -9.52 9.59 -4.12
C LEU A 9 -10.33 9.23 -5.36
N ALA A 10 -10.11 9.92 -6.48
CA ALA A 10 -10.79 9.59 -7.74
C ALA A 10 -10.34 8.21 -8.24
N ILE A 11 -9.03 7.95 -8.26
CA ILE A 11 -8.47 6.64 -8.64
C ILE A 11 -9.05 5.51 -7.76
N ILE A 12 -9.13 5.73 -6.45
CA ILE A 12 -9.70 4.74 -5.53
C ILE A 12 -11.18 4.53 -5.79
N ASN A 13 -11.95 5.60 -6.00
CA ASN A 13 -13.37 5.50 -6.29
C ASN A 13 -13.64 4.67 -7.55
N ASP A 14 -12.82 4.82 -8.58
CA ASP A 14 -12.90 4.01 -9.80
C ASP A 14 -12.60 2.53 -9.52
N ALA A 15 -11.58 2.23 -8.71
CA ALA A 15 -11.28 0.87 -8.28
C ALA A 15 -12.42 0.24 -7.44
N LEU A 16 -13.04 1.03 -6.56
CA LEU A 16 -14.15 0.58 -5.71
C LEU A 16 -15.38 0.15 -6.52
N VAL A 17 -15.60 0.69 -7.71
CA VAL A 17 -16.71 0.26 -8.58
C VAL A 17 -16.64 -1.24 -8.88
N GLY A 18 -15.43 -1.78 -9.07
CA GLY A 18 -15.21 -3.21 -9.26
C GLY A 18 -15.48 -4.02 -8.00
N LEU A 19 -15.06 -3.50 -6.83
CA LEU A 19 -15.22 -4.16 -5.54
C LEU A 19 -16.66 -4.15 -5.01
N ARG A 20 -17.45 -3.10 -5.29
CA ARG A 20 -18.86 -2.98 -4.86
C ARG A 20 -19.77 -4.11 -5.35
N ARG A 21 -19.32 -4.90 -6.33
CA ARG A 21 -20.01 -6.09 -6.82
C ARG A 21 -19.88 -7.29 -5.87
N PHE A 22 -19.02 -7.19 -4.87
CA PHE A 22 -18.71 -8.24 -3.91
C PHE A 22 -18.80 -7.68 -2.48
N ASP A 23 -19.26 -8.50 -1.55
CA ASP A 23 -19.29 -8.14 -0.12
C ASP A 23 -17.94 -8.46 0.54
N THR A 24 -16.87 -7.95 -0.05
CA THR A 24 -15.51 -8.16 0.44
C THR A 24 -15.15 -7.03 1.40
N PRO A 25 -14.85 -7.33 2.69
CA PRO A 25 -14.35 -6.33 3.62
C PRO A 25 -13.09 -5.68 3.07
N HIS A 26 -13.06 -4.35 3.07
CA HIS A 26 -11.91 -3.58 2.60
C HIS A 26 -11.74 -2.32 3.46
N ILE A 27 -10.51 -1.83 3.51
CA ILE A 27 -10.15 -0.59 4.19
C ILE A 27 -9.51 0.32 3.14
N ILE A 28 -9.89 1.60 3.15
CA ILE A 28 -9.30 2.62 2.29
C ILE A 28 -8.30 3.42 3.11
N GLU A 29 -7.04 3.41 2.69
CA GLU A 29 -5.97 4.23 3.26
C GLU A 29 -5.18 4.87 2.12
N LEU A 30 -5.07 6.19 2.15
CA LEU A 30 -4.45 7.00 1.09
C LEU A 30 -2.93 7.05 1.25
N ASP A 31 -2.46 6.98 2.48
CA ASP A 31 -1.03 6.94 2.77
C ASP A 31 -0.50 5.52 2.53
N ARG A 32 0.43 5.40 1.58
CA ARG A 32 0.94 4.08 1.17
C ARG A 32 1.74 3.40 2.28
N GLU A 33 2.50 4.15 3.07
CA GLU A 33 3.27 3.59 4.19
C GLU A 33 2.30 3.05 5.24
N LYS A 34 1.29 3.85 5.60
CA LYS A 34 0.28 3.46 6.56
C LYS A 34 -0.52 2.25 6.10
N ALA A 35 -0.88 2.17 4.81
CA ALA A 35 -1.56 1.02 4.25
C ALA A 35 -0.74 -0.27 4.36
N ILE A 36 0.57 -0.21 4.03
CA ILE A 36 1.48 -1.35 4.17
C ILE A 36 1.60 -1.78 5.63
N ARG A 37 1.79 -0.81 6.54
CA ARG A 37 1.87 -1.07 7.99
C ARG A 37 0.61 -1.75 8.50
N MET A 38 -0.57 -1.20 8.18
CA MET A 38 -1.86 -1.77 8.59
C MET A 38 -2.04 -3.20 8.09
N ALA A 39 -1.67 -3.48 6.82
CA ALA A 39 -1.80 -4.82 6.26
C ALA A 39 -0.90 -5.84 6.98
N ILE A 40 0.34 -5.46 7.32
CA ILE A 40 1.27 -6.32 8.07
C ILE A 40 0.81 -6.52 9.52
N GLU A 41 0.35 -5.45 10.18
CA GLU A 41 -0.12 -5.49 11.58
C GLU A 41 -1.39 -6.32 11.76
N GLN A 42 -2.24 -6.41 10.73
CA GLN A 42 -3.46 -7.23 10.73
C GLN A 42 -3.21 -8.70 10.40
N ALA A 43 -2.07 -9.04 9.81
CA ALA A 43 -1.76 -10.40 9.38
C ALA A 43 -1.47 -11.32 10.57
N GLY A 44 -2.08 -12.50 10.57
CA GLY A 44 -1.86 -13.55 11.56
C GLY A 44 -0.80 -14.58 11.13
N PRO A 45 -0.44 -15.52 12.02
CA PRO A 45 0.43 -16.63 11.66
C PRO A 45 -0.13 -17.47 10.51
N GLY A 46 0.64 -17.60 9.43
CA GLY A 46 0.25 -18.35 8.24
C GLY A 46 -0.35 -17.51 7.10
N ASP A 47 -0.67 -16.24 7.35
CA ASP A 47 -1.18 -15.34 6.33
C ASP A 47 -0.07 -14.86 5.38
N VAL A 48 -0.48 -14.43 4.18
CA VAL A 48 0.40 -13.82 3.18
C VAL A 48 -0.11 -12.42 2.85
N VAL A 49 0.77 -11.44 3.01
CA VAL A 49 0.51 -10.04 2.60
C VAL A 49 1.14 -9.80 1.23
N LEU A 50 0.32 -9.47 0.23
CA LEU A 50 0.76 -9.10 -1.12
C LEU A 50 0.68 -7.57 -1.30
N ILE A 51 1.83 -6.92 -1.51
CA ILE A 51 1.90 -5.51 -1.88
C ILE A 51 2.05 -5.42 -3.40
N ALA A 52 1.02 -4.91 -4.09
CA ALA A 52 0.99 -4.81 -5.54
C ALA A 52 1.04 -3.34 -6.04
N GLY A 53 1.26 -3.18 -7.35
CA GLY A 53 1.26 -1.89 -8.06
C GLY A 53 2.65 -1.44 -8.50
N LYS A 54 3.54 -1.10 -7.56
CA LYS A 54 4.83 -0.44 -7.86
C LYS A 54 5.95 -1.35 -8.37
N GLY A 55 5.91 -2.65 -8.05
CA GLY A 55 7.00 -3.55 -8.40
C GLY A 55 8.35 -3.14 -7.76
N HIS A 56 9.36 -2.86 -8.59
CA HIS A 56 10.73 -2.56 -8.14
C HIS A 56 11.04 -1.05 -8.04
N GLU A 57 10.04 -0.19 -8.22
CA GLU A 57 10.18 1.27 -8.23
C GLU A 57 10.47 1.83 -6.82
N PRO A 58 11.62 2.50 -6.60
CA PRO A 58 12.00 3.04 -5.30
C PRO A 58 11.54 4.48 -5.06
N TYR A 59 10.55 4.98 -5.81
CA TYR A 59 10.05 6.35 -5.70
C TYR A 59 8.53 6.41 -5.82
N GLN A 60 7.90 7.42 -5.21
CA GLN A 60 6.48 7.70 -5.38
C GLN A 60 6.27 9.08 -6.03
N THR A 61 5.58 9.10 -7.17
CA THR A 61 5.26 10.35 -7.88
C THR A 61 3.89 10.88 -7.44
N LEU A 62 3.93 12.00 -6.72
CA LEU A 62 2.77 12.80 -6.33
C LEU A 62 2.60 13.98 -7.31
N ARG A 63 1.52 14.75 -7.15
CA ARG A 63 1.17 15.86 -8.07
C ARG A 63 2.27 16.90 -8.22
N GLU A 64 2.91 17.25 -7.11
CA GLU A 64 3.88 18.35 -7.07
C GLU A 64 5.34 17.88 -6.98
N ARG A 65 5.56 16.62 -6.60
CA ARG A 65 6.89 16.10 -6.32
C ARG A 65 6.97 14.59 -6.45
N THR A 66 8.17 14.10 -6.72
CA THR A 66 8.53 12.70 -6.52
C THR A 66 9.30 12.59 -5.22
N ILE A 67 8.92 11.63 -4.38
CA ILE A 67 9.59 11.33 -3.11
C ILE A 67 10.25 9.95 -3.20
N ASP A 68 11.33 9.75 -2.44
CA ASP A 68 11.92 8.42 -2.25
C ASP A 68 10.93 7.56 -1.45
N PHE A 69 10.59 6.40 -2.01
CA PHE A 69 9.62 5.48 -1.41
C PHE A 69 9.76 4.08 -2.03
N ASP A 70 10.25 3.12 -1.25
CA ASP A 70 10.34 1.70 -1.65
C ASP A 70 9.46 0.84 -0.75
N ASP A 71 8.46 0.17 -1.35
CA ASP A 71 7.54 -0.74 -0.65
C ASP A 71 8.30 -1.82 0.15
N ARG A 72 9.44 -2.28 -0.38
CA ARG A 72 10.26 -3.33 0.23
C ARG A 72 10.98 -2.81 1.47
N GLU A 73 11.40 -1.55 1.47
CA GLU A 73 12.07 -0.95 2.63
C GLU A 73 11.07 -0.73 3.76
N VAL A 74 9.90 -0.16 3.43
CA VAL A 74 8.79 0.02 4.38
C VAL A 74 8.37 -1.32 4.98
N ALA A 75 8.12 -2.34 4.15
CA ALA A 75 7.72 -3.65 4.64
C ALA A 75 8.79 -4.29 5.55
N ARG A 76 10.07 -4.21 5.18
CA ARG A 76 11.17 -4.69 6.03
C ARG A 76 11.24 -3.94 7.36
N GLU A 77 11.04 -2.63 7.35
CA GLU A 77 11.04 -1.84 8.59
C GLU A 77 9.93 -2.25 9.53
N VAL A 78 8.70 -2.39 9.04
CA VAL A 78 7.57 -2.86 9.85
C VAL A 78 7.86 -4.25 10.39
N LEU A 79 8.28 -5.20 9.55
CA LEU A 79 8.61 -6.57 9.97
C LEU A 79 9.74 -6.63 11.02
N ARG A 80 10.74 -5.73 10.95
CA ARG A 80 11.77 -5.62 12.00
C ARG A 80 11.18 -5.26 13.35
N GLY A 81 10.15 -4.42 13.40
CA GLY A 81 9.39 -4.12 14.62
C GLY A 81 8.71 -5.36 15.23
N PHE A 82 8.38 -6.36 14.41
CA PHE A 82 7.85 -7.67 14.82
C PHE A 82 8.94 -8.71 15.09
N GLY A 83 10.22 -8.32 15.11
CA GLY A 83 11.34 -9.21 15.42
C GLY A 83 11.89 -10.00 14.23
N TYR A 84 11.46 -9.69 13.00
CA TYR A 84 12.03 -10.27 11.79
C TYR A 84 13.40 -9.64 11.49
N ARG A 85 14.47 -10.44 11.42
CA ARG A 85 15.86 -9.93 11.32
C ARG A 85 16.58 -10.28 10.01
N LYS A 86 15.84 -10.64 8.97
CA LYS A 86 16.43 -11.07 7.69
C LYS A 86 16.58 -9.92 6.71
#